data_AF-T0QA75-F1
#
_entry.id   AF-T0QA75-F1
#
_cell.length_a   1.000
_cell.length_b   1.000
_cell.length_c   1.000
_cell.angle_alpha   90.00
_cell.angle_beta   90.00
_cell.angle_gamma   90.00
#
_symmetry.space_group_name_H-M   'P 1'
#
loop_
_entity.id
_entity.type
_entity.pdbx_description
1 polymer ?
#
loop_
_entity_poly.entity_id
_entity_poly.type
_entity_poly.pdbx_seq_one_letter_code
_entity_poly.pdbx_strand_id
1 'polypeptide(L)' 'MGDPGEAKRKLLQLITTVSPRDIHATGKGSCGVGLTAAVVREQITKEMKAAR' A
#
# COMPACT_ATOMS: atom_id res chain seq x y z
N MET A 1 -2.40 13.59 -18.03
CA MET A 1 -2.99 12.33 -18.53
C MET A 1 -2.27 12.02 -19.82
N GLY A 2 -1.05 11.48 -19.72
CA GLY A 2 -0.23 11.11 -20.88
C GLY A 2 -0.66 9.75 -21.40
N ASP A 3 -0.30 9.44 -22.65
CA ASP A 3 -0.75 8.26 -23.40
C ASP A 3 -0.99 7.03 -22.52
N PRO A 4 -2.10 6.29 -22.74
CA PRO A 4 -2.44 5.07 -22.02
C PRO A 4 -1.48 3.90 -22.38
N GLY A 5 -0.21 4.18 -22.62
CA GLY A 5 0.84 3.19 -22.78
C GLY A 5 1.09 2.51 -21.43
N GLU A 6 0.78 1.22 -21.38
CA GLU A 6 1.03 0.33 -20.24
C GLU A 6 2.45 0.42 -19.65
N ALA A 7 3.41 0.94 -20.43
CA ALA A 7 4.83 1.07 -20.09
C ALA A 7 5.08 1.56 -18.65
N LYS A 8 4.40 2.63 -18.20
CA LYS A 8 4.59 3.15 -16.84
C LYS A 8 4.12 2.18 -15.76
N ARG A 9 2.98 1.50 -15.97
CA ARG A 9 2.44 0.53 -15.00
C ARG A 9 3.26 -0.75 -14.98
N LYS A 10 3.70 -1.23 -16.15
CA LYS A 10 4.57 -2.39 -16.29
C LYS A 10 5.93 -2.17 -15.64
N LEU A 11 6.51 -0.99 -15.76
CA LEU A 11 7.75 -0.63 -15.08
C LEU A 11 7.60 -0.69 -13.56
N LEU A 12 6.54 -0.09 -13.01
CA LEU A 12 6.30 -0.12 -11.56
C LEU A 12 6.06 -1.55 -11.06
N GLN A 13 5.30 -2.37 -11.82
CA GLN A 13 5.07 -3.79 -11.51
C GLN A 13 6.37 -4.60 -11.52
N LEU A 14 7.26 -4.34 -12.49
CA LEU A 14 8.58 -4.99 -12.56
C LEU A 14 9.45 -4.63 -11.35
N ILE A 15 9.43 -3.37 -10.91
CA ILE A 15 10.17 -2.94 -9.73
C ILE A 15 9.63 -3.64 -8.47
N THR A 16 8.31 -3.82 -8.38
CA THR A 16 7.68 -4.51 -7.24
C THR A 16 8.09 -5.99 -7.17
N THR A 17 8.30 -6.65 -8.31
CA THR A 17 8.71 -8.07 -8.32
C THR A 17 10.20 -8.25 -8.05
N VAL A 18 11.04 -7.26 -8.38
CA VAL A 18 12.48 -7.30 -8.16
C VAL A 18 12.84 -6.97 -6.70
N SER A 19 12.06 -6.09 -6.05
CA SER A 19 12.33 -5.66 -4.68
C SER A 19 11.55 -6.49 -3.65
N PRO A 20 12.22 -7.21 -2.73
CA PRO A 20 11.57 -8.14 -1.81
C PRO A 20 10.70 -7.49 -0.71
N ARG A 21 10.70 -6.16 -0.60
CA ARG A 21 9.93 -5.40 0.42
C ARG A 21 8.98 -4.37 -0.18
N ASP A 22 8.89 -4.30 -1.50
CA ASP A 22 8.08 -3.28 -2.14
C ASP A 22 6.59 -3.63 -2.08
N ILE A 23 5.74 -2.62 -1.90
CA ILE A 23 4.29 -2.78 -1.83
C ILE A 23 3.67 -1.85 -2.87
N HIS A 24 3.06 -2.45 -3.90
CA HIS A 24 2.35 -1.69 -4.92
C HIS A 24 0.98 -1.22 -4.39
N ALA A 25 0.85 0.07 -4.10
CA ALA A 25 -0.41 0.68 -3.69
C ALA A 25 -1.08 1.44 -4.86
N THR A 26 -2.41 1.33 -4.96
CA THR A 26 -3.21 2.05 -5.97
C THR A 26 -4.17 3.03 -5.32
N GLY A 27 -4.29 4.22 -5.92
CA GLY A 27 -5.00 5.37 -5.36
C GLY A 27 -6.50 5.19 -5.11
N LYS A 28 -7.13 4.14 -5.67
CA LYS A 28 -8.57 3.88 -5.46
C LYS A 28 -8.91 3.28 -4.10
N GLY A 29 -7.96 2.69 -3.39
CA GLY A 29 -8.17 2.05 -2.07
C GLY A 29 -7.17 2.47 -0.99
N SER A 30 -6.17 3.27 -1.34
CA SER A 30 -5.19 3.78 -0.38
C SER A 30 -5.75 4.99 0.38
N CYS A 31 -5.76 4.93 1.71
CA CYS A 31 -6.03 6.08 2.57
C CYS A 31 -4.73 6.55 3.25
N GLY A 32 -4.61 7.85 3.56
CA GLY A 32 -3.38 8.41 4.15
C GLY A 32 -2.99 7.77 5.49
N VAL A 33 -3.99 7.37 6.29
CA VAL A 33 -3.80 6.63 7.54
C VAL A 33 -3.29 5.21 7.27
N GLY A 34 -3.86 4.50 6.30
CA GLY A 34 -3.45 3.14 5.93
C GLY A 34 -2.08 3.05 5.25
N LEU A 35 -1.58 4.14 4.66
CA LEU A 35 -0.24 4.19 4.05
C LEU A 35 0.87 4.53 5.06
N THR A 36 0.53 5.26 6.13
CA THR A 36 1.52 5.81 7.07
C THR A 36 1.59 5.01 8.36
N ALA A 37 0.45 4.89 9.07
CA ALA A 37 0.29 4.11 10.28
C ALA A 37 -1.19 4.13 10.67
N ALA A 38 -1.82 2.95 10.80
CA ALA A 38 -3.17 2.83 11.35
C ALA A 38 -3.10 2.27 12.77
N VAL A 39 -4.06 2.63 13.62
CA VAL A 39 -4.20 2.07 14.98
C VAL A 39 -5.50 1.28 15.03
N VAL A 40 -5.41 0.01 15.41
CA VAL A 40 -6.55 -0.90 15.53
C VAL A 40 -6.74 -1.27 17.00
N ARG A 41 -7.99 -1.19 17.45
CA ARG A 41 -8.37 -1.63 18.79
C ARG A 41 -8.63 -3.13 18.77
N GLU A 42 -7.89 -3.88 19.57
CA GLU A 42 -8.08 -5.31 19.72
C GLU A 42 -9.27 -5.59 20.65
N GLN A 43 -10.29 -6.30 20.15
CA GLN A 43 -11.55 -6.47 20.89
C GLN A 43 -11.41 -7.37 22.13
N ILE A 44 -10.39 -8.23 22.17
CA ILE A 44 -10.18 -9.21 23.22
C ILE A 44 -9.41 -8.59 24.41
N THR A 45 -8.34 -7.86 24.11
CA THR A 45 -7.46 -7.25 25.13
C THR A 45 -7.83 -5.80 25.44
N LYS A 46 -8.68 -5.17 24.61
CA LYS A 46 -9.01 -3.72 24.62
C LYS A 46 -7.80 -2.81 24.47
N GLU A 47 -6.66 -3.33 24.04
CA GLU A 47 -5.45 -2.56 23.78
C GLU A 47 -5.51 -1.92 22.39
N MET A 48 -4.90 -0.72 22.26
CA MET A 48 -4.70 -0.08 20.97
C MET A 48 -3.34 -0.49 20.42
N LYS A 49 -3.32 -1.18 19.28
CA LYS A 49 -2.09 -1.61 18.60
C LYS A 49 -1.95 -0.89 17.27
N ALA A 50 -0.71 -0.58 16.88
CA ALA A 50 -0.45 -0.17 15.52
C ALA A 50 -0.75 -1.34 14.57
N ALA A 51 -1.56 -1.10 13.54
CA ALA A 51 -1.74 -2.00 12.42
C ALA A 51 -0.40 -2.07 11.69
N ARG A 52 0.20 -3.26 11.67
CA ARG A 52 1.46 -3.53 11.00
C ARG A 52 1.22 -4.05 9.60
#